data_AF-A0A5E8CGT7-F1
#
_entry.id   AF-A0A5E8CGT7-F1
#
_cell.length_a   1.000
_cell.length_b   1.000
_cell.length_c   1.000
_cell.angle_alpha   90.00
_cell.angle_beta   90.00
_cell.angle_gamma   90.00
#
_symmetry.space_group_name_H-M   'P 1'
#
loop_
_entity.id
_entity.type
_entity.pdbx_description
1 polymer ?
#
loop_
_entity_poly.entity_id
_entity_poly.type
_entity_poly.pdbx_seq_one_letter_code
_entity_poly.pdbx_strand_id
1 'polypeptide(L)'
;MENSNLKAKYVIWEDLQPLEKNLNNIEQISNEIEYNYGDLVSFCQYSDTHTYIIGKDGNLILNSNKLGLGLLSIPYEITQCLLNATKKYFHTDICVNDIDLRYDDEFILNKIDLNQCLFLKTSKINYDGRNINIKFENGKKYKYSDEQFSTNLLRKSFLTSTI
;
A
#
# COMPACT_ATOMS: atom_id res chain seq x y z
N MET A 1 -16.24 -0.39 1.06
CA MET A 1 -14.92 0.22 1.31
C MET A 1 -14.62 0.00 2.77
N GLU A 2 -13.41 -0.44 3.08
CA GLU A 2 -12.96 -0.76 4.44
C GLU A 2 -12.58 0.50 5.20
N ASN A 3 -12.65 0.43 6.53
CA ASN A 3 -12.45 1.59 7.39
C ASN A 3 -10.97 2.00 7.50
N SER A 4 -10.56 2.92 6.64
CA SER A 4 -9.21 3.50 6.65
C SER A 4 -8.91 4.47 7.82
N ASN A 5 -9.89 4.79 8.67
CA ASN A 5 -9.64 5.58 9.89
C ASN A 5 -9.03 4.73 11.02
N LEU A 6 -9.16 3.40 10.94
CA LEU A 6 -8.48 2.48 11.86
C LEU A 6 -7.06 2.25 11.35
N LYS A 7 -6.09 2.85 12.07
CA LYS A 7 -4.67 2.67 11.81
C LYS A 7 -4.30 1.19 11.82
N ALA A 8 -3.44 0.79 10.89
CA ALA A 8 -2.94 -0.57 10.87
C ALA A 8 -2.08 -0.83 12.12
N LYS A 9 -2.12 -2.07 12.59
CA LYS A 9 -1.29 -2.54 13.71
C LYS A 9 -0.83 -3.96 13.44
N TYR A 10 0.28 -4.34 14.05
CA TYR A 10 0.60 -5.76 14.19
C TYR A 10 -0.35 -6.37 15.22
N VAL A 11 -1.14 -7.36 14.81
CA VAL A 11 -1.96 -8.18 15.74
C VAL A 11 -1.18 -9.38 16.25
N ILE A 12 -0.16 -9.80 15.50
CA ILE A 12 0.86 -10.76 15.91
C ILE A 12 2.21 -10.19 15.50
N TRP A 13 3.17 -10.23 16.42
CA TRP A 13 4.56 -9.87 16.16
C TRP A 13 5.48 -10.75 17.01
N GLU A 14 5.80 -11.93 16.49
CA GLU A 14 6.57 -12.94 17.22
C GLU A 14 7.69 -13.49 16.35
N ASP A 15 8.83 -13.80 16.95
CA ASP A 15 9.87 -14.60 16.30
C ASP A 15 9.47 -16.08 16.38
N LEU A 16 8.56 -16.47 15.52
CA LEU A 16 8.30 -17.88 15.28
C LEU A 16 9.17 -18.29 14.10
N GLN A 17 10.04 -19.29 14.27
CA GLN A 17 10.69 -19.93 13.12
C GLN A 17 9.58 -20.21 12.11
N PRO A 18 9.75 -19.85 10.82
CA PRO A 18 8.68 -19.99 9.86
C PRO A 18 8.29 -21.47 9.88
N LEU A 19 7.16 -21.75 10.51
CA LEU A 19 6.42 -22.96 10.21
C LEU A 19 6.27 -22.84 8.70
N GLU A 20 6.88 -23.76 7.96
CA GLU A 20 6.79 -23.89 6.51
C GLU A 20 5.34 -24.22 6.10
N LYS A 21 4.41 -23.39 6.56
CA LYS A 21 2.98 -23.47 6.36
C LYS A 21 2.66 -22.29 5.45
N ASN A 22 2.11 -22.61 4.30
CA ASN A 22 1.44 -21.65 3.43
C ASN A 22 0.19 -21.14 4.16
N LEU A 23 0.39 -20.21 5.09
CA LEU A 23 -0.70 -19.54 5.79
C LEU A 23 -1.44 -18.66 4.79
N ASN A 24 -2.72 -18.93 4.62
CA ASN A 24 -3.60 -18.20 3.73
C ASN A 24 -4.78 -17.56 4.47
N ASN A 25 -4.98 -17.87 5.76
CA ASN A 25 -6.02 -17.27 6.58
C ASN A 25 -5.59 -17.12 8.04
N ILE A 26 -6.00 -16.03 8.69
CA ILE A 26 -5.72 -15.71 10.10
C ILE A 26 -6.25 -16.78 11.08
N GLU A 27 -7.36 -17.44 10.74
CA GLU A 27 -7.95 -18.52 11.56
C GLU A 27 -7.03 -19.74 11.68
N GLN A 28 -6.11 -19.93 10.73
CA GLN A 28 -5.09 -20.98 10.83
C GLN A 28 -4.05 -20.71 11.92
N ILE A 29 -4.00 -19.47 12.41
CA ILE A 29 -3.12 -19.03 13.49
C ILE A 29 -3.91 -19.03 14.82
N SER A 30 -5.04 -18.34 14.87
CA SER A 30 -5.97 -18.38 16.01
C SER A 30 -7.33 -17.78 15.64
N ASN A 31 -8.41 -18.37 16.17
CA ASN A 31 -9.77 -17.88 16.03
C ASN A 31 -10.12 -16.76 17.04
N GLU A 32 -9.23 -16.47 17.99
CA GLU A 32 -9.47 -15.50 19.06
C GLU A 32 -8.81 -14.13 18.80
N ILE A 33 -8.08 -14.00 17.69
CA ILE A 33 -7.40 -12.75 17.36
C ILE A 33 -8.43 -11.76 16.82
N GLU A 34 -8.62 -10.66 17.55
CA GLU A 34 -9.35 -9.50 17.04
C GLU A 34 -8.47 -8.73 16.04
N TYR A 35 -8.95 -8.60 14.81
CA TYR A 35 -8.26 -7.90 13.74
C TYR A 35 -9.21 -7.02 12.92
N ASN A 36 -8.63 -6.06 12.21
CA ASN A 36 -9.31 -5.30 11.16
C ASN A 36 -8.69 -5.62 9.81
N TYR A 37 -9.45 -5.34 8.75
CA TYR A 37 -8.91 -5.33 7.40
C TYR A 37 -7.67 -4.43 7.33
N GLY A 38 -6.60 -4.97 6.76
CA GLY A 38 -5.32 -4.35 6.54
C GLY A 38 -4.38 -4.32 7.75
N ASP A 39 -4.74 -4.96 8.87
CA ASP A 39 -3.81 -5.20 9.98
C ASP A 39 -2.72 -6.22 9.59
N LEU A 40 -1.66 -6.32 10.39
CA LEU A 40 -0.43 -7.04 10.06
C LEU A 40 -0.20 -8.25 10.97
N VAL A 41 0.34 -9.31 10.39
CA VAL A 41 0.82 -10.50 11.11
C VAL A 41 2.26 -10.70 10.72
N SER A 42 3.19 -10.58 11.67
CA SER A 42 4.61 -10.84 11.41
C SER A 42 5.13 -11.98 12.27
N PHE A 43 5.80 -12.91 11.60
CA PHE A 43 6.55 -14.01 12.22
C PHE A 43 8.06 -13.77 12.21
N CYS A 44 8.50 -12.54 11.92
CA CYS A 44 9.91 -12.19 11.90
C CYS A 44 10.10 -10.78 12.48
N GLN A 45 10.95 -10.65 13.50
CA GLN A 45 11.27 -9.37 14.11
C GLN A 45 12.34 -8.58 13.34
N TYR A 46 13.16 -9.25 12.52
CA TYR A 46 14.29 -8.64 11.84
C TYR A 46 13.97 -8.04 10.47
N SER A 47 12.89 -8.50 9.82
CA SER A 47 12.45 -7.98 8.52
C SER A 47 10.98 -8.27 8.28
N ASP A 48 10.34 -7.49 7.41
CA ASP A 48 8.96 -7.71 7.01
C ASP A 48 8.83 -8.79 5.91
N THR A 49 9.88 -9.58 5.65
CA THR A 49 9.87 -10.66 4.63
C THR A 49 8.81 -11.72 4.89
N HIS A 50 8.47 -11.94 6.16
CA HIS A 50 7.46 -12.89 6.61
C HIS A 50 6.30 -12.17 7.30
N THR A 51 5.98 -10.96 6.83
CA THR A 51 4.79 -10.23 7.24
C THR A 51 3.66 -10.50 6.25
N TYR A 52 2.49 -10.83 6.79
CA TYR A 52 1.24 -10.92 6.07
C TYR A 52 0.37 -9.70 6.42
N ILE A 53 -0.45 -9.29 5.46
CA ILE A 53 -1.47 -8.26 5.62
C ILE A 53 -2.82 -8.94 5.55
N ILE A 54 -3.69 -8.66 6.52
CA ILE A 54 -5.00 -9.29 6.63
C ILE A 54 -5.95 -8.64 5.62
N GLY A 55 -6.40 -9.42 4.64
CA GLY A 55 -7.37 -9.08 3.64
C GLY A 55 -8.81 -9.34 4.08
N LYS A 56 -9.72 -9.47 3.10
CA LYS A 56 -11.13 -9.78 3.36
C LYS A 56 -11.27 -11.19 3.91
N ASP A 57 -12.25 -11.38 4.79
CA ASP A 57 -12.58 -12.68 5.38
C ASP A 57 -11.36 -13.36 6.05
N GLY A 58 -10.43 -12.55 6.58
CA GLY A 58 -9.24 -13.04 7.26
C GLY A 58 -8.12 -13.56 6.35
N ASN A 59 -8.28 -13.46 5.02
CA ASN A 59 -7.28 -13.96 4.09
C ASN A 59 -5.93 -13.27 4.27
N LEU A 60 -4.83 -14.02 4.31
CA LEU A 60 -3.50 -13.48 4.52
C LEU A 60 -2.81 -13.24 3.18
N ILE A 61 -2.46 -11.98 2.92
CA ILE A 61 -1.74 -11.57 1.73
C ILE A 61 -0.29 -11.31 2.14
N LEU A 62 0.64 -12.07 1.57
CA LEU A 62 2.07 -11.92 1.86
C LEU A 62 2.54 -10.51 1.45
N ASN A 63 3.39 -9.90 2.28
CA ASN A 63 4.10 -8.68 1.93
C ASN A 63 4.78 -8.85 0.57
N SER A 64 4.46 -7.95 -0.35
CA SER A 64 4.99 -7.99 -1.71
C SER A 64 6.52 -7.81 -1.78
N ASN A 65 7.14 -7.25 -0.73
CA ASN A 65 8.59 -7.00 -0.62
C ASN A 65 9.21 -6.59 -1.97
N LYS A 66 8.66 -5.54 -2.60
CA LYS A 66 8.91 -5.22 -4.01
C LYS A 66 10.40 -4.99 -4.34
N LEU A 67 11.17 -4.57 -3.34
CA LEU A 67 12.60 -4.30 -3.48
C LEU A 67 13.48 -5.49 -3.12
N GLY A 68 12.92 -6.57 -2.57
CA GLY A 68 13.68 -7.72 -2.08
C GLY A 68 14.51 -7.42 -0.82
N LEU A 69 14.31 -6.25 -0.21
CA LEU A 69 15.08 -5.77 0.94
C LEU A 69 14.47 -6.15 2.30
N GLY A 70 13.32 -6.84 2.28
CA GLY A 70 12.61 -7.23 3.48
C GLY A 70 11.88 -6.08 4.15
N LEU A 71 11.46 -5.08 3.37
CA LEU A 71 10.71 -3.93 3.86
C LEU A 71 9.21 -4.13 3.66
N LEU A 72 8.39 -3.55 4.54
CA LEU A 72 6.94 -3.60 4.43
C LEU A 72 6.42 -2.77 3.25
N SER A 73 5.90 -3.44 2.23
CA SER A 73 5.24 -2.82 1.07
C SER A 73 3.78 -3.28 0.99
N ILE A 74 2.83 -2.35 1.09
CA ILE A 74 1.41 -2.69 1.03
C ILE A 74 0.96 -2.79 -0.44
N PRO A 75 0.45 -3.95 -0.89
CA PRO A 75 0.10 -4.17 -2.28
C PRO A 75 -1.24 -3.52 -2.62
N TYR A 76 -1.43 -3.27 -3.92
CA TYR A 76 -2.68 -2.73 -4.46
C TYR A 76 -3.92 -3.55 -4.08
N GLU A 77 -3.76 -4.87 -3.94
CA GLU A 77 -4.85 -5.76 -3.52
C GLU A 77 -5.49 -5.36 -2.19
N ILE A 78 -4.68 -4.81 -1.28
CA ILE A 78 -5.10 -4.29 0.01
C ILE A 78 -5.64 -2.86 -0.14
N THR A 79 -4.84 -1.98 -0.72
CA THR A 79 -5.17 -0.55 -0.75
C THR A 79 -6.37 -0.23 -1.61
N GLN A 80 -6.70 -1.05 -2.62
CA GLN A 80 -7.87 -0.84 -3.46
C GLN A 80 -9.20 -0.89 -2.68
N CYS A 81 -9.21 -1.52 -1.50
CA CYS A 81 -10.38 -1.61 -0.63
C CYS A 81 -10.46 -0.45 0.38
N LEU A 82 -9.46 0.44 0.46
CA LEU A 82 -9.36 1.52 1.43
C LEU A 82 -9.63 2.88 0.78
N LEU A 83 -10.37 3.75 1.49
CA LEU A 83 -10.68 5.09 0.98
C LEU A 83 -9.44 5.98 1.00
N ASN A 84 -8.63 5.82 2.05
CA ASN A 84 -7.40 6.56 2.26
C ASN A 84 -6.31 5.64 2.82
N ALA A 85 -5.60 4.93 1.95
CA ALA A 85 -4.58 3.99 2.36
C ALA A 85 -3.42 4.67 3.07
N THR A 86 -3.06 5.90 2.67
CA THR A 86 -1.98 6.66 3.34
C THR A 86 -2.27 6.89 4.81
N LYS A 87 -3.52 7.25 5.16
CA LYS A 87 -3.93 7.47 6.55
C LYS A 87 -3.87 6.21 7.40
N LYS A 88 -4.20 5.05 6.82
CA LYS A 88 -4.13 3.77 7.54
C LYS A 88 -2.69 3.34 7.82
N TYR A 89 -1.76 3.58 6.91
CA TYR A 89 -0.44 2.95 6.93
C TYR A 89 0.75 3.86 7.24
N PHE A 90 0.70 5.15 6.91
CA PHE A 90 1.80 6.08 7.20
C PHE A 90 1.58 6.77 8.56
N HIS A 91 1.91 6.06 9.64
CA HIS A 91 1.93 6.58 11.01
C HIS A 91 3.14 6.00 11.78
N THR A 92 3.36 6.48 13.00
CA THR A 92 4.58 6.22 13.80
C THR A 92 4.74 4.79 14.30
N ASP A 93 3.67 4.01 14.32
CA ASP A 93 3.64 2.71 15.02
C ASP A 93 4.04 1.55 14.12
N ILE A 94 4.13 1.78 12.80
CA ILE A 94 4.57 0.82 11.80
C ILE A 94 5.51 1.49 10.79
N CYS A 95 6.54 0.78 10.35
CA CYS A 95 7.50 1.30 9.37
C CYS A 95 7.16 0.80 7.97
N VAL A 96 6.17 1.43 7.34
CA VAL A 96 5.79 1.11 5.96
C VAL A 96 6.74 1.81 5.00
N ASN A 97 7.37 1.05 4.10
CA ASN A 97 8.27 1.59 3.08
C ASN A 97 7.50 2.21 1.92
N ASP A 98 6.51 1.49 1.39
CA ASP A 98 5.69 1.99 0.29
C ASP A 98 4.31 1.34 0.25
N ILE A 99 3.37 2.03 -0.39
CA ILE A 99 2.04 1.50 -0.68
C ILE A 99 1.69 1.76 -2.15
N ASP A 100 1.04 0.80 -2.79
CA ASP A 100 0.37 1.09 -4.07
C ASP A 100 -0.94 1.82 -3.81
N LEU A 101 -1.29 2.78 -4.66
CA LEU A 101 -2.48 3.61 -4.48
C LEU A 101 -3.44 3.44 -5.66
N ARG A 102 -4.73 3.54 -5.33
CA ARG A 102 -5.77 3.84 -6.31
C ARG A 102 -5.64 5.29 -6.78
N TYR A 103 -6.05 5.53 -8.02
CA TYR A 103 -6.07 6.87 -8.60
C TYR A 103 -7.03 7.83 -7.89
N ASP A 104 -8.04 7.28 -7.22
CA ASP A 104 -9.06 8.00 -6.46
C ASP A 104 -8.96 7.76 -4.95
N ASP A 105 -7.78 7.33 -4.46
CA ASP A 105 -7.49 7.40 -3.03
C ASP A 105 -7.61 8.85 -2.56
N GLU A 106 -8.21 9.08 -1.38
CA GLU A 106 -8.47 10.41 -0.83
C GLU A 106 -7.19 11.27 -0.77
N PHE A 107 -6.03 10.65 -0.51
CA PHE A 107 -4.74 11.34 -0.57
C PHE A 107 -4.45 11.97 -1.94
N ILE A 108 -4.78 11.26 -3.02
CA ILE A 108 -4.63 11.74 -4.39
C ILE A 108 -5.67 12.82 -4.70
N LEU A 109 -6.94 12.57 -4.32
CA LEU A 109 -8.05 13.50 -4.55
C LEU A 109 -7.85 14.87 -3.89
N ASN A 110 -7.18 14.90 -2.73
CA ASN A 110 -6.87 16.15 -2.03
C ASN A 110 -5.81 17.01 -2.74
N LYS A 111 -5.12 16.48 -3.76
CA LYS A 111 -4.01 17.13 -4.46
C LYS A 111 -4.24 17.30 -5.96
N ILE A 112 -5.07 16.44 -6.55
CA ILE A 112 -5.25 16.33 -8.00
C ILE A 112 -6.71 16.48 -8.40
N ASP A 113 -6.97 17.35 -9.38
CA ASP A 113 -8.24 17.38 -10.10
C ASP A 113 -8.27 16.24 -11.13
N LEU A 114 -8.96 15.15 -10.78
CA LEU A 114 -9.06 13.96 -11.64
C LEU A 114 -9.73 14.22 -12.98
N ASN A 115 -10.59 15.24 -13.10
CA ASN A 115 -11.23 15.56 -14.39
C ASN A 115 -10.20 16.01 -15.42
N GLN A 116 -9.08 16.59 -14.98
CA GLN A 116 -7.98 17.00 -15.84
C GLN A 116 -6.88 15.93 -15.98
N CYS A 117 -6.94 14.88 -15.15
CA CYS A 117 -5.94 13.84 -15.04
C CYS A 117 -6.53 12.43 -15.20
N LEU A 118 -7.50 12.25 -16.11
CA LEU A 118 -8.20 10.98 -16.32
C LEU A 118 -7.27 9.80 -16.68
N PHE A 119 -6.08 10.07 -17.23
CA PHE A 119 -5.05 9.05 -17.48
C PHE A 119 -4.54 8.36 -16.22
N LEU A 120 -4.78 8.93 -15.02
CA LEU A 120 -4.43 8.27 -13.78
C LEU A 120 -5.24 6.98 -13.56
N LYS A 121 -6.45 6.86 -14.13
CA LYS A 121 -7.29 5.66 -14.01
C LYS A 121 -6.62 4.38 -14.45
N THR A 122 -5.67 4.49 -15.39
CA THR A 122 -4.93 3.36 -15.94
C THR A 122 -3.47 3.33 -15.51
N SER A 123 -3.05 4.30 -14.70
CA SER A 123 -1.67 4.43 -14.22
C SER A 123 -1.44 3.58 -12.97
N LYS A 124 -0.21 3.08 -12.78
CA LYS A 124 0.21 2.51 -11.50
C LYS A 124 0.81 3.60 -10.63
N ILE A 125 0.27 3.76 -9.42
CA ILE A 125 0.67 4.81 -8.49
C ILE A 125 1.24 4.12 -7.24
N ASN A 126 2.41 4.56 -6.80
CA ASN A 126 3.06 4.09 -5.59
C ASN A 126 3.55 5.28 -4.76
N TYR A 127 3.40 5.21 -3.45
CA TYR A 127 3.80 6.27 -2.53
C TYR A 127 4.72 5.71 -1.44
N ASP A 128 5.89 6.34 -1.26
CA ASP A 128 6.94 5.90 -0.34
C ASP A 128 7.00 6.72 0.97
N GLY A 129 5.94 7.47 1.27
CA GLY A 129 5.88 8.39 2.40
C GLY A 129 6.49 9.77 2.13
N ARG A 130 7.21 9.94 1.02
CA ARG A 130 7.80 11.24 0.61
C ARG A 130 7.59 11.57 -0.86
N ASN A 131 7.46 10.55 -1.69
CA ASN A 131 7.39 10.68 -3.14
C ASN A 131 6.28 9.83 -3.71
N ILE A 132 5.62 10.37 -4.73
CA ILE A 132 4.67 9.67 -5.57
C ILE A 132 5.38 9.23 -6.85
N ASN A 133 5.40 7.93 -7.08
CA ASN A 133 5.92 7.31 -8.29
C ASN A 133 4.74 6.90 -9.18
N ILE A 134 4.68 7.43 -10.40
CA ILE A 134 3.63 7.12 -11.37
C ILE A 134 4.25 6.42 -12.57
N LYS A 135 3.75 5.23 -12.89
CA LYS A 135 4.03 4.53 -14.13
C LYS A 135 2.80 4.60 -15.03
N PHE A 136 2.94 5.31 -16.15
CA PHE A 136 1.90 5.40 -17.18
C PHE A 136 1.80 4.10 -17.99
N GLU A 137 0.71 3.91 -18.74
CA GLU A 137 0.48 2.73 -19.58
C GLU A 137 1.57 2.51 -20.63
N ASN A 138 2.11 3.59 -21.20
CA ASN A 138 3.25 3.54 -22.12
C ASN A 138 4.58 3.11 -21.46
N GLY A 139 4.56 2.84 -20.15
CA GLY A 139 5.70 2.38 -19.38
C GLY A 139 6.62 3.50 -18.85
N LYS A 140 6.46 4.75 -19.31
CA LYS A 140 7.24 5.89 -18.78
C LYS A 140 6.90 6.10 -17.30
N LYS A 141 7.93 6.41 -16.52
CA LYS A 141 7.85 6.59 -15.07
C LYS A 141 8.23 8.00 -14.68
N TYR A 142 7.47 8.59 -13.78
CA TYR A 142 7.75 9.90 -13.20
C TYR A 142 7.70 9.82 -11.69
N LYS A 143 8.59 10.56 -11.04
CA LYS A 143 8.69 10.67 -9.59
C LYS A 143 8.44 12.12 -9.20
N TYR A 144 7.55 12.33 -8.24
CA TYR A 144 7.21 13.64 -7.69
C TYR A 144 7.45 13.61 -6.19
N SER A 145 8.04 14.66 -5.64
CA SER A 145 7.96 14.86 -4.19
C SER A 145 6.51 15.15 -3.79
N ASP A 146 6.14 14.79 -2.56
CA ASP A 146 4.78 14.95 -2.08
C ASP A 146 4.29 16.41 -2.13
N GLU A 147 5.19 17.33 -1.78
CA GLU A 147 4.93 18.78 -1.75
C GLU A 147 4.70 19.37 -3.15
N GLN A 148 5.28 18.78 -4.19
CA GLN A 148 5.19 19.27 -5.56
C GLN A 148 4.08 18.58 -6.36
N PHE A 149 3.48 17.52 -5.82
CA PHE A 149 2.50 16.71 -6.51
C PHE A 149 1.20 17.47 -6.73
N SER A 150 0.97 17.89 -7.98
CA SER A 150 -0.11 18.78 -8.37
C SER A 150 -0.63 18.49 -9.78
N THR A 151 -1.88 18.88 -10.05
CA THR A 151 -2.55 18.69 -11.35
C THR A 151 -1.71 19.21 -12.52
N ASN A 152 -1.20 20.44 -12.44
CA ASN A 152 -0.47 21.09 -13.53
C ASN A 152 0.82 20.35 -13.89
N LEU A 153 1.59 19.96 -12.87
CA LEU A 153 2.85 19.25 -13.06
C LEU A 153 2.60 17.88 -13.69
N LEU A 154 1.60 17.17 -13.19
CA LEU A 154 1.25 15.84 -13.67
C LEU A 154 0.78 15.84 -15.13
N ARG A 155 -0.07 16.81 -15.51
CA ARG A 155 -0.50 16.99 -16.91
C ARG A 155 0.67 17.25 -17.85
N LYS A 156 1.59 18.13 -17.44
CA LYS A 156 2.79 18.45 -18.23
C LYS A 156 3.62 17.19 -18.49
N SER A 157 3.87 16.39 -17.45
CA SER A 157 4.59 15.12 -17.58
C SER A 157 3.88 14.15 -18.52
N PHE A 158 2.56 13.98 -18.39
CA PHE A 158 1.80 13.09 -19.27
C PHE A 158 1.91 13.48 -20.75
N LEU A 159 1.78 14.78 -21.07
CA LEU A 159 1.91 15.28 -22.44
C LEU A 159 3.32 15.03 -23.02
N THR A 160 4.37 15.17 -22.21
CA THR A 160 5.73 14.80 -22.63
C THR A 160 5.94 13.28 -22.75
N SER A 161 5.06 12.50 -22.13
CA SER A 161 5.13 11.05 -22.17
C SER A 161 4.51 10.47 -23.45
N THR A 162 3.58 11.19 -24.08
CA THR A 162 2.87 10.76 -25.29
C THR A 162 3.56 11.11 -26.61
N ILE A 163 4.64 11.89 -26.56
CA ILE A 163 5.57 12.15 -27.68
C ILE A 163 6.72 11.13 -27.60
#